data_AF-A0AAV4HGJ5-F1
#
_entry.id   AF-A0AAV4HGJ5-F1
#
_cell.length_a   1.000
_cell.length_b   1.000
_cell.length_c   1.000
_cell.angle_alpha   90.00
_cell.angle_beta   90.00
_cell.angle_gamma   90.00
#
_symmetry.space_group_name_H-M   'P 1'
#
loop_
_entity.id
_entity.type
_entity.pdbx_description
1 polymer ?
#
loop_
_entity_poly.entity_id
_entity_poly.type
_entity_poly.pdbx_seq_one_letter_code
_entity_poly.pdbx_strand_id
1 'polypeptide(L)'
;MSSWYKADYNQAGDYEWGKNLGCEFVQNSCYNWISKHQERGESIHPFCDQVKRGELWTQCAYYRHSVALCNLIEYQHNMPARYQYFDTIPGVPELNVGKYAGSVELADYCPYLQEFSWTDDANNPVRGSNCQDSQNNLATDLNFFGERYGEGSLCFEHASRWYLHMCGSLNSPQHAGSGCYRYSCDKEQGLSIHVLNYTHRCYHAQQVINVAFLTEEYLHRGTIVCPNCRDICGDKIKCPPDKDAPAVSAQRFKQIPCRCSLVTPLPLSLCTALFLLIVIALIHDFMLLHCNVLMGDGRTKRFIEVVVEVVVVVVVVVVVVVVVVVLL
;
A
#
# COMPACT_ATOMS: atom_id res chain seq x y z
N MET A 1 6.27 31.11 39.55
CA MET A 1 6.53 31.67 38.20
C MET A 1 7.81 32.48 38.26
N SER A 2 8.76 32.23 37.36
CA SER A 2 10.04 32.96 37.35
C SER A 2 9.82 34.41 36.93
N SER A 3 10.22 35.38 37.75
CA SER A 3 9.94 36.82 37.58
C SER A 3 10.71 37.53 36.45
N TRP A 4 11.32 36.77 35.53
CA TRP A 4 12.22 37.30 34.49
C TRP A 4 11.48 37.79 33.24
N TYR A 5 10.31 37.22 32.93
CA TYR A 5 9.53 37.56 31.73
C TYR A 5 8.03 37.48 32.02
N LYS A 6 7.25 38.26 31.28
CA LYS A 6 5.79 38.13 31.23
C LYS A 6 5.42 37.54 29.87
N ALA A 7 4.85 36.33 29.88
CA ALA A 7 4.42 35.65 28.66
C ALA A 7 3.25 36.41 28.01
N ASP A 8 3.33 36.60 26.69
CA ASP A 8 2.19 37.04 25.88
C ASP A 8 1.44 35.80 25.37
N TYR A 9 0.36 35.45 26.05
CA TYR A 9 -0.44 34.28 25.70
C TYR A 9 -1.21 34.43 24.37
N ASN A 10 -1.27 35.63 23.79
CA ASN A 10 -1.85 35.81 22.45
C ASN A 10 -0.95 35.25 21.34
N GLN A 11 0.32 35.01 21.65
CA GLN A 11 1.31 34.42 20.74
C GLN A 11 1.61 32.95 21.07
N ALA A 12 0.85 32.34 21.98
CA ALA A 12 1.00 30.92 22.28
C ALA A 12 0.61 30.09 21.06
N GLY A 13 1.44 29.11 20.69
CA GLY A 13 1.07 28.11 19.70
C GLY A 13 -0.14 27.30 20.16
N ASP A 14 -0.93 26.79 19.21
CA ASP A 14 -1.98 25.84 19.55
C ASP A 14 -1.36 24.47 19.79
N TYR A 15 -1.40 24.00 21.03
CA TYR A 15 -0.89 22.69 21.41
C TYR A 15 -2.05 21.70 21.51
N GLU A 16 -1.97 20.74 20.62
CA GLU A 16 -3.00 19.76 20.33
C GLU A 16 -3.00 18.59 21.34
N TRP A 17 -1.83 18.07 21.68
CA TRP A 17 -1.70 16.92 22.58
C TRP A 17 -2.25 17.21 23.99
N GLY A 18 -3.18 16.38 24.46
CA GLY A 18 -3.76 16.50 25.80
C GLY A 18 -4.86 17.55 25.95
N LYS A 19 -5.15 18.34 24.91
CA LYS A 19 -6.15 19.42 24.96
C LYS A 19 -7.55 18.84 25.18
N ASN A 20 -8.25 19.36 26.18
CA ASN A 20 -9.62 18.97 26.56
C ASN A 20 -9.81 17.48 26.94
N LEU A 21 -8.74 16.73 27.23
CA LEU A 21 -8.84 15.32 27.66
C LEU A 21 -9.15 15.15 29.16
N GLY A 22 -9.12 16.24 29.93
CA GLY A 22 -9.52 16.27 31.34
C GLY A 22 -8.49 15.73 32.33
N CYS A 23 -8.84 15.77 33.61
CA CYS A 23 -7.91 15.42 34.70
C CYS A 23 -7.50 13.94 34.67
N GLU A 24 -8.40 13.04 34.27
CA GLU A 24 -8.13 11.60 34.20
C GLU A 24 -6.96 11.27 33.27
N PHE A 25 -6.85 11.97 32.13
CA PHE A 25 -5.74 11.81 31.20
C PHE A 25 -4.38 12.15 31.83
N VAL A 26 -4.33 13.18 32.68
CA VAL A 26 -3.08 13.72 33.25
C VAL A 26 -2.70 13.03 34.56
N GLN A 27 -3.69 12.60 35.35
CA GLN A 27 -3.47 12.09 36.71
C GLN A 27 -3.34 10.57 36.78
N ASN A 28 -3.82 9.85 35.76
CA ASN A 28 -3.76 8.39 35.73
C ASN A 28 -2.76 7.89 34.67
N SER A 29 -2.46 6.59 34.71
CA SER A 29 -1.62 5.96 33.69
C SER A 29 -2.32 5.88 32.34
N CYS A 30 -1.55 5.80 31.25
CA CYS A 30 -2.10 5.52 29.93
C CYS A 30 -2.80 4.15 29.86
N TYR A 31 -2.39 3.16 30.69
CA TYR A 31 -3.16 1.92 30.88
C TYR A 31 -4.61 2.21 31.29
N ASN A 32 -4.82 3.02 32.33
CA ASN A 32 -6.17 3.34 32.81
C ASN A 32 -7.00 4.02 31.71
N TRP A 33 -6.39 4.91 30.92
CA TRP A 33 -7.07 5.53 29.77
C TRP A 33 -7.46 4.49 28.72
N ILE A 34 -6.49 3.68 28.26
CA ILE A 34 -6.68 2.67 27.22
C ILE A 34 -7.77 1.69 27.64
N SER A 35 -7.65 1.08 28.82
CA SER A 35 -8.59 0.06 29.31
C SER A 35 -10.02 0.62 29.41
N LYS A 36 -10.22 1.78 30.04
CA LYS A 36 -11.57 2.37 30.19
C LYS A 36 -12.20 2.79 28.88
N HIS A 37 -11.41 3.25 27.92
CA HIS A 37 -11.92 3.61 26.59
C HIS A 37 -12.30 2.35 25.80
N GLN A 38 -11.46 1.30 25.85
CA GLN A 38 -11.77 0.01 25.23
C GLN A 38 -13.04 -0.63 25.84
N GLU A 39 -13.18 -0.63 27.17
CA GLU A 39 -14.37 -1.14 27.88
C GLU A 39 -15.66 -0.45 27.43
N ARG A 40 -15.59 0.84 27.08
CA ARG A 40 -16.73 1.65 26.60
C ARG A 40 -16.92 1.58 25.09
N GLY A 41 -16.04 0.90 24.36
CA GLY A 41 -16.03 0.92 22.88
C GLY A 41 -15.72 2.31 22.31
N GLU A 42 -15.04 3.17 23.07
CA GLU A 42 -14.61 4.50 22.67
C GLU A 42 -13.21 4.45 22.05
N SER A 43 -12.86 5.48 21.28
CA SER A 43 -11.50 5.63 20.76
C SER A 43 -10.50 5.76 21.92
N ILE A 44 -9.37 5.05 21.82
CA ILE A 44 -8.25 5.16 22.76
C ILE A 44 -7.30 6.32 22.45
N HIS A 45 -7.58 7.11 21.40
CA HIS A 45 -6.76 8.28 21.08
C HIS A 45 -6.62 9.21 22.29
N PRO A 46 -5.43 9.81 22.48
CA PRO A 46 -4.31 9.85 21.53
C PRO A 46 -3.34 8.66 21.59
N PHE A 47 -3.60 7.66 22.46
CA PHE A 47 -2.84 6.42 22.50
C PHE A 47 -3.24 5.46 21.37
N CYS A 48 -2.52 4.35 21.23
CA CYS A 48 -2.75 3.35 20.18
C CYS A 48 -2.29 1.95 20.60
N ASP A 49 -2.84 0.91 19.99
CA ASP A 49 -2.59 -0.51 20.29
C ASP A 49 -2.14 -1.32 19.06
N GLN A 50 -1.88 -0.65 17.93
CA GLN A 50 -1.54 -1.31 16.68
C GLN A 50 -0.05 -1.70 16.63
N VAL A 51 0.24 -2.98 16.44
CA VAL A 51 1.61 -3.48 16.27
C VAL A 51 2.04 -3.37 14.80
N LYS A 52 3.25 -2.86 14.58
CA LYS A 52 3.89 -2.82 13.25
C LYS A 52 4.33 -4.23 12.81
N ARG A 53 3.43 -5.00 12.20
CA ARG A 53 3.70 -6.35 11.66
C ARG A 53 3.08 -6.50 10.27
N GLY A 54 3.84 -7.08 9.34
CA GLY A 54 3.35 -7.35 7.98
C GLY A 54 3.20 -6.08 7.14
N GLU A 55 2.07 -5.94 6.45
CA GLU A 55 1.72 -4.77 5.65
C GLU A 55 1.64 -3.53 6.56
N LEU A 56 2.30 -2.44 6.17
CA LEU A 56 2.34 -1.23 6.98
C LEU A 56 0.99 -0.51 6.92
N TRP A 57 0.22 -0.59 8.01
CA TRP A 57 -1.07 0.08 8.11
C TRP A 57 -0.94 1.35 8.95
N THR A 58 -1.12 2.48 8.28
CA THR A 58 -1.05 3.84 8.81
C THR A 58 -2.41 4.29 9.33
N GLN A 59 -2.40 5.26 10.24
CA GLN A 59 -3.59 5.91 10.78
C GLN A 59 -3.41 7.43 10.72
N CYS A 60 -4.49 8.17 10.85
CA CYS A 60 -4.40 9.61 11.03
C CYS A 60 -4.06 9.98 12.48
N ALA A 61 -3.12 10.91 12.65
CA ALA A 61 -2.92 11.56 13.94
C ALA A 61 -4.24 12.16 14.45
N TYR A 62 -4.33 12.41 15.76
CA TYR A 62 -5.59 12.81 16.42
C TYR A 62 -6.27 14.04 15.77
N TYR A 63 -5.50 15.06 15.36
CA TYR A 63 -6.00 16.24 14.63
C TYR A 63 -5.94 16.13 13.11
N ARG A 64 -5.56 14.96 12.59
CA ARG A 64 -5.47 14.65 11.16
C ARG A 64 -4.50 15.54 10.39
N HIS A 65 -3.57 16.22 11.06
CA HIS A 65 -2.54 17.01 10.37
C HIS A 65 -1.42 16.16 9.76
N SER A 66 -1.39 14.88 10.08
CA SER A 66 -0.35 13.96 9.62
C SER A 66 -0.86 12.53 9.51
N VAL A 67 -0.24 11.80 8.60
CA VAL A 67 -0.24 10.34 8.60
C VAL A 67 0.71 9.88 9.71
N ALA A 68 0.30 8.90 10.49
CA ALA A 68 1.00 8.46 11.67
C ALA A 68 1.04 6.94 11.78
N LEU A 69 1.96 6.47 12.62
CA LEU A 69 2.08 5.07 12.98
C LEU A 69 2.08 4.95 14.49
N CYS A 70 1.45 3.90 14.99
CA CYS A 70 1.56 3.58 16.41
C CYS A 70 3.02 3.26 16.75
N ASN A 71 3.61 3.96 17.70
CA ASN A 71 5.01 3.74 18.10
C ASN A 71 5.19 2.55 19.07
N LEU A 72 4.22 1.62 19.07
CA LEU A 72 4.24 0.38 19.82
C LEU A 72 5.25 -0.61 19.19
N ILE A 73 6.21 -1.07 20.00
CA ILE A 73 7.26 -1.99 19.58
C ILE A 73 7.34 -3.19 20.52
N GLU A 74 7.98 -4.26 20.05
CA GLU A 74 8.29 -5.45 20.86
C GLU A 74 9.71 -5.32 21.43
N TYR A 75 9.83 -5.49 22.76
CA TYR A 75 11.10 -5.55 23.47
C TYR A 75 11.58 -7.00 23.62
N GLN A 76 12.90 -7.19 23.79
CA GLN A 76 13.51 -8.52 23.95
C GLN A 76 13.01 -9.26 25.21
N HIS A 77 12.68 -8.51 26.25
CA HIS A 77 12.19 -9.01 27.52
C HIS A 77 10.94 -8.24 27.95
N ASN A 78 10.22 -8.78 28.93
CA ASN A 78 9.07 -8.08 29.49
C ASN A 78 9.52 -6.73 30.05
N MET A 79 8.74 -5.69 29.73
CA MET A 79 8.95 -4.36 30.29
C MET A 79 8.68 -4.38 31.79
N PRO A 80 9.27 -3.47 32.58
CA PRO A 80 8.88 -3.27 33.98
C PRO A 80 7.37 -3.11 34.12
N ALA A 81 6.76 -3.65 35.18
CA ALA A 81 5.30 -3.65 35.36
C ALA A 81 4.66 -2.25 35.23
N ARG A 82 5.36 -1.19 35.63
CA ARG A 82 4.91 0.21 35.49
C ARG A 82 4.79 0.71 34.04
N TYR A 83 5.37 -0.01 33.08
CA TYR A 83 5.38 0.30 31.64
C TYR A 83 4.64 -0.75 30.79
N GLN A 84 3.90 -1.66 31.44
CA GLN A 84 3.03 -2.62 30.75
C GLN A 84 1.63 -2.02 30.69
N TYR A 85 1.19 -1.63 29.49
CA TYR A 85 -0.01 -0.80 29.30
C TYR A 85 -1.19 -1.50 28.62
N PHE A 86 -1.14 -2.83 28.51
CA PHE A 86 -2.20 -3.61 27.88
C PHE A 86 -2.44 -4.92 28.61
N ASP A 87 -3.70 -5.32 28.68
CA ASP A 87 -4.08 -6.70 29.01
C ASP A 87 -4.10 -7.58 27.75
N THR A 88 -4.53 -7.00 26.63
CA THR A 88 -4.58 -7.65 25.32
C THR A 88 -4.11 -6.70 24.23
N ILE A 89 -3.45 -7.26 23.21
CA ILE A 89 -3.08 -6.53 21.99
C ILE A 89 -3.53 -7.39 20.80
N PRO A 90 -4.26 -6.83 19.82
CA PRO A 90 -4.71 -7.59 18.65
C PRO A 90 -3.55 -8.30 17.94
N GLY A 91 -3.66 -9.62 17.77
CA GLY A 91 -2.65 -10.43 17.08
C GLY A 91 -1.38 -10.73 17.89
N VAL A 92 -1.34 -10.40 19.19
CA VAL A 92 -0.23 -10.74 20.10
C VAL A 92 -0.71 -11.79 21.11
N PRO A 93 0.02 -12.91 21.29
CA PRO A 93 -0.28 -13.87 22.34
C PRO A 93 -0.18 -13.24 23.74
N GLU A 94 -1.13 -13.55 24.63
CA GLU A 94 -1.21 -13.00 25.99
C GLU A 94 0.12 -13.06 26.76
N LEU A 95 0.83 -14.20 26.68
CA LEU A 95 2.14 -14.40 27.32
C LEU A 95 3.21 -13.40 26.87
N ASN A 96 3.06 -12.81 25.69
CA ASN A 96 4.00 -11.85 25.12
C ASN A 96 3.55 -10.39 25.27
N VAL A 97 2.32 -10.10 25.73
CA VAL A 97 1.80 -8.74 25.85
C VAL A 97 2.70 -7.86 26.71
N GLY A 98 3.24 -8.40 27.81
CA GLY A 98 4.17 -7.68 28.69
C GLY A 98 5.50 -7.25 28.04
N LYS A 99 5.81 -7.69 26.82
CA LYS A 99 6.97 -7.26 26.03
C LYS A 99 6.69 -6.03 25.16
N TYR A 100 5.45 -5.55 25.11
CA TYR A 100 5.05 -4.45 24.23
C TYR A 100 4.88 -3.15 25.02
N ALA A 101 5.53 -2.10 24.53
CA ALA A 101 5.34 -0.74 25.00
C ALA A 101 5.71 0.26 23.88
N GLY A 102 5.39 1.53 24.09
CA GLY A 102 5.84 2.61 23.20
C GLY A 102 7.37 2.67 23.11
N SER A 103 7.91 3.24 22.04
CA SER A 103 9.35 3.34 21.81
C SER A 103 10.03 4.55 22.47
N VAL A 104 9.26 5.44 23.10
CA VAL A 104 9.75 6.74 23.60
C VAL A 104 9.71 6.79 25.12
N GLU A 105 10.88 6.80 25.75
CA GLU A 105 11.04 6.86 27.22
C GLU A 105 10.47 8.15 27.82
N LEU A 106 10.61 9.29 27.14
CA LEU A 106 10.05 10.58 27.60
C LEU A 106 8.51 10.60 27.69
N ALA A 107 7.85 9.64 27.02
CA ALA A 107 6.41 9.44 27.11
C ALA A 107 6.05 8.34 28.13
N ASP A 108 6.96 8.02 29.07
CA ASP A 108 6.87 6.87 29.97
C ASP A 108 6.63 5.54 29.22
N TYR A 109 7.07 5.42 27.96
CA TYR A 109 6.74 4.30 27.08
C TYR A 109 5.24 4.10 26.81
N CYS A 110 4.38 5.10 27.06
CA CYS A 110 2.99 5.07 26.60
C CYS A 110 2.96 5.09 25.06
N PRO A 111 2.24 4.18 24.41
CA PRO A 111 2.19 4.11 22.96
C PRO A 111 1.20 5.11 22.39
N TYR A 112 1.61 5.86 21.38
CA TYR A 112 0.82 6.89 20.72
C TYR A 112 1.06 6.92 19.22
N LEU A 113 0.14 7.57 18.50
CA LEU A 113 0.30 7.80 17.07
C LEU A 113 1.40 8.83 16.82
N GLN A 114 2.51 8.37 16.25
CA GLN A 114 3.70 9.16 16.02
C GLN A 114 3.84 9.49 14.53
N GLU A 115 4.11 10.76 14.24
CA GLU A 115 4.56 11.21 12.92
C GLU A 115 5.89 10.58 12.55
N PHE A 116 6.14 10.40 11.26
CA PHE A 116 7.37 9.77 10.79
C PHE A 116 7.85 10.43 9.50
N SER A 117 9.05 10.06 9.10
CA SER A 117 9.56 10.38 7.77
C SER A 117 9.61 9.11 6.94
N TRP A 118 9.15 9.22 5.70
CA TRP A 118 9.38 8.20 4.69
C TRP A 118 10.86 8.17 4.35
N THR A 119 11.43 6.98 4.24
CA THR A 119 12.85 6.79 3.96
C THR A 119 13.07 6.09 2.61
N ASP A 120 14.25 6.30 2.02
CA ASP A 120 14.72 5.50 0.89
C ASP A 120 15.23 4.12 1.34
N ASP A 121 15.67 3.29 0.40
CA ASP A 121 16.22 1.95 0.69
C ASP A 121 17.50 2.00 1.54
N ALA A 122 18.19 3.13 1.58
CA ALA A 122 19.37 3.37 2.44
C ALA A 122 18.98 3.97 3.80
N ASN A 123 17.68 4.04 4.11
CA ASN A 123 17.09 4.56 5.33
C ASN A 123 17.33 6.08 5.56
N ASN A 124 17.56 6.84 4.50
CA ASN A 124 17.64 8.30 4.57
C ASN A 124 16.24 8.92 4.47
N PRO A 125 15.89 9.91 5.30
CA PRO A 125 14.62 10.62 5.21
C PRO A 125 14.46 11.33 3.85
N VAL A 126 13.36 11.04 3.16
CA VAL A 126 13.00 11.63 1.86
C VAL A 126 11.92 12.70 2.02
N ARG A 127 10.91 12.44 2.86
CA ARG A 127 9.81 13.37 3.14
C ARG A 127 9.14 13.05 4.48
N GLY A 128 8.49 14.04 5.09
CA GLY A 128 7.69 13.86 6.29
C GLY A 128 6.30 13.28 6.01
N SER A 129 5.56 13.02 7.10
CA SER A 129 4.17 12.55 7.04
C SER A 129 3.13 13.64 7.36
N ASN A 130 3.56 14.88 7.58
CA ASN A 130 2.69 16.03 7.82
C ASN A 130 1.96 16.44 6.52
N CYS A 131 0.63 16.34 6.54
CA CYS A 131 -0.25 16.62 5.41
C CYS A 131 -0.29 18.11 5.02
N GLN A 132 0.01 19.03 5.95
CA GLN A 132 -0.02 20.47 5.71
C GLN A 132 1.26 21.00 5.06
N ASP A 133 2.34 20.21 5.03
CA ASP A 133 3.60 20.62 4.43
C ASP A 133 3.64 20.29 2.93
N SER A 134 3.64 21.34 2.11
CA SER A 134 3.71 21.22 0.65
C SER A 134 4.98 20.52 0.13
N GLN A 135 6.07 20.49 0.90
CA GLN A 135 7.32 19.79 0.54
C GLN A 135 7.15 18.26 0.52
N ASN A 136 6.10 17.74 1.16
CA ASN A 136 5.82 16.30 1.19
C ASN A 136 5.03 15.79 -0.02
N ASN A 137 4.74 16.65 -1.01
CA ASN A 137 4.04 16.24 -2.23
C ASN A 137 4.86 15.23 -3.05
N LEU A 138 4.15 14.24 -3.60
CA LEU A 138 4.71 13.21 -4.46
C LEU A 138 4.61 13.60 -5.95
N ALA A 139 5.58 13.14 -6.74
CA ALA A 139 5.45 13.13 -8.20
C ALA A 139 4.30 12.20 -8.62
N THR A 140 3.70 12.47 -9.79
CA THR A 140 2.46 11.81 -10.24
C THR A 140 2.60 10.29 -10.36
N ASP A 141 3.74 9.80 -10.81
CA ASP A 141 4.09 8.38 -10.97
C ASP A 141 4.24 7.62 -9.64
N LEU A 142 4.61 8.33 -8.56
CA LEU A 142 4.75 7.77 -7.22
C LEU A 142 3.52 8.01 -6.33
N ASN A 143 2.52 8.74 -6.83
CA ASN A 143 1.33 9.13 -6.07
C ASN A 143 0.19 8.11 -6.21
N PHE A 144 0.38 6.92 -5.64
CA PHE A 144 -0.56 5.80 -5.75
C PHE A 144 -1.94 6.04 -5.12
N PHE A 145 -2.06 6.96 -4.16
CA PHE A 145 -3.33 7.27 -3.50
C PHE A 145 -3.99 8.55 -4.01
N GLY A 146 -3.37 9.27 -4.96
CA GLY A 146 -3.85 10.57 -5.41
C GLY A 146 -3.81 11.63 -4.32
N GLU A 147 -2.83 11.53 -3.42
CA GLU A 147 -2.62 12.43 -2.29
C GLU A 147 -2.27 13.85 -2.74
N ARG A 148 -2.56 14.81 -1.87
CA ARG A 148 -2.09 16.19 -2.01
C ARG A 148 -1.72 16.73 -0.65
N TYR A 149 -0.50 17.25 -0.54
CA TYR A 149 0.03 17.87 0.66
C TYR A 149 0.04 19.40 0.52
N GLY A 150 -0.03 20.11 1.63
CA GLY A 150 -0.01 21.57 1.69
C GLY A 150 -1.17 22.14 2.50
N GLU A 151 -1.23 23.47 2.56
CA GLU A 151 -2.31 24.17 3.27
C GLU A 151 -3.69 23.70 2.78
N GLY A 152 -4.54 23.30 3.73
CA GLY A 152 -5.88 22.78 3.47
C GLY A 152 -5.93 21.28 3.16
N SER A 153 -4.89 20.52 3.52
CA SER A 153 -4.87 19.06 3.41
C SER A 153 -4.85 18.36 4.77
N LEU A 154 -5.75 17.41 4.98
CA LEU A 154 -5.81 16.59 6.19
C LEU A 154 -5.61 15.12 5.86
N CYS A 155 -5.29 14.34 6.88
CA CYS A 155 -5.27 12.90 6.83
C CYS A 155 -6.70 12.34 6.90
N PHE A 156 -7.00 11.41 5.99
CA PHE A 156 -8.23 10.65 5.99
C PHE A 156 -7.91 9.15 5.99
N GLU A 157 -8.70 8.39 6.74
CA GLU A 157 -8.55 6.93 6.85
C GLU A 157 -9.01 6.25 5.55
N HIS A 158 -8.40 5.12 5.24
CA HIS A 158 -8.85 4.20 4.19
C HIS A 158 -9.60 3.05 4.84
N ALA A 159 -10.70 2.60 4.23
CA ALA A 159 -11.44 1.43 4.74
C ALA A 159 -10.76 0.11 4.34
N SER A 160 -9.94 0.15 3.29
CA SER A 160 -9.29 -1.00 2.69
C SER A 160 -7.98 -0.59 2.02
N ARG A 161 -7.15 -1.58 1.69
CA ARG A 161 -5.99 -1.35 0.83
C ARG A 161 -6.38 -0.78 -0.53
N TRP A 162 -5.43 -0.07 -1.12
CA TRP A 162 -5.50 0.39 -2.50
C TRP A 162 -4.89 -0.64 -3.45
N TYR A 163 -5.43 -0.70 -4.64
CA TYR A 163 -5.06 -1.64 -5.69
C TYR A 163 -4.65 -0.89 -6.96
N LEU A 164 -3.57 -1.35 -7.55
CA LEU A 164 -3.02 -0.88 -8.81
C LEU A 164 -3.27 -1.97 -9.86
N HIS A 165 -4.32 -1.79 -10.65
CA HIS A 165 -4.64 -2.72 -11.72
C HIS A 165 -3.83 -2.37 -12.97
N MET A 166 -3.18 -3.37 -13.54
CA MET A 166 -2.52 -3.34 -14.85
C MET A 166 -3.00 -4.55 -15.66
N CYS A 167 -2.81 -4.55 -16.97
CA CYS A 167 -3.22 -5.65 -17.85
C CYS A 167 -2.66 -7.00 -17.37
N GLY A 168 -3.53 -7.86 -16.82
CA GLY A 168 -3.16 -9.18 -16.30
C GLY A 168 -2.40 -9.18 -14.96
N SER A 169 -2.19 -8.02 -14.33
CA SER A 169 -1.43 -7.90 -13.08
C SER A 169 -2.17 -7.02 -12.05
N LEU A 170 -2.06 -7.40 -10.78
CA LEU A 170 -2.63 -6.68 -9.66
C LEU A 170 -1.53 -6.43 -8.64
N ASN A 171 -1.23 -5.15 -8.41
CA ASN A 171 -0.28 -4.73 -7.40
C ASN A 171 -1.02 -3.95 -6.30
N SER A 172 -0.33 -3.71 -5.18
CA SER A 172 -0.77 -2.80 -4.12
C SER A 172 0.44 -2.01 -3.61
N PRO A 173 0.24 -0.76 -3.13
CA PRO A 173 1.30 -0.01 -2.47
C PRO A 173 1.85 -0.73 -1.24
N GLN A 174 3.04 -0.33 -0.77
CA GLN A 174 3.70 -0.95 0.38
C GLN A 174 3.01 -0.66 1.73
N HIS A 175 2.17 0.38 1.77
CA HIS A 175 1.40 0.76 2.93
C HIS A 175 -0.06 1.04 2.58
N ALA A 176 -0.93 1.01 3.58
CA ALA A 176 -2.34 1.32 3.46
C ALA A 176 -2.83 2.01 4.75
N GLY A 177 -4.12 2.31 4.82
CA GLY A 177 -4.80 2.70 6.05
C GLY A 177 -5.11 4.18 6.17
N SER A 178 -4.30 5.07 5.59
CA SER A 178 -4.61 6.50 5.56
C SER A 178 -3.81 7.24 4.47
N GLY A 179 -4.22 8.47 4.16
CA GLY A 179 -3.52 9.35 3.22
C GLY A 179 -3.91 10.82 3.37
N CYS A 180 -3.11 11.71 2.78
CA CYS A 180 -3.30 13.15 2.85
C CYS A 180 -4.11 13.68 1.66
N TYR A 181 -5.23 14.33 1.92
CA TYR A 181 -6.13 14.85 0.90
C TYR A 181 -6.55 16.28 1.19
N ARG A 182 -6.70 17.06 0.13
CA ARG A 182 -7.37 18.36 0.22
C ARG A 182 -8.84 18.17 0.56
N TYR A 183 -9.37 19.12 1.30
CA TYR A 183 -10.79 19.14 1.64
C TYR A 183 -11.41 20.51 1.43
N SER A 184 -12.73 20.55 1.31
CA SER A 184 -13.51 21.77 1.33
C SER A 184 -14.75 21.61 2.21
N CYS A 185 -15.18 22.73 2.76
CA CYS A 185 -16.37 22.84 3.60
C CYS A 185 -17.32 23.85 2.96
N ASP A 186 -18.51 23.40 2.60
CA ASP A 186 -19.56 24.23 2.01
C ASP A 186 -20.88 24.09 2.80
N LYS A 187 -21.71 25.14 2.82
CA LYS A 187 -22.96 25.15 3.60
C LYS A 187 -24.00 24.16 3.06
N GLU A 188 -24.04 23.94 1.75
CA GLU A 188 -25.00 23.03 1.10
C GLU A 188 -24.45 21.60 1.01
N GLN A 189 -23.15 21.49 0.73
CA GLN A 189 -22.49 20.20 0.54
C GLN A 189 -21.95 19.57 1.82
N GLY A 190 -21.61 20.38 2.83
CA GLY A 190 -20.88 19.92 4.00
C GLY A 190 -19.41 19.69 3.66
N LEU A 191 -18.88 18.54 4.08
CA LEU A 191 -17.49 18.15 3.83
C LEU A 191 -17.35 17.46 2.47
N SER A 192 -16.36 17.89 1.70
CA SER A 192 -15.93 17.23 0.45
C SER A 192 -14.43 16.96 0.48
N ILE A 193 -14.02 15.79 0.00
CA ILE A 193 -12.64 15.33 -0.12
C ILE A 193 -12.23 15.39 -1.59
N HIS A 194 -11.06 15.96 -1.87
CA HIS A 194 -10.53 16.11 -3.22
C HIS A 194 -9.41 15.10 -3.48
N VAL A 195 -9.62 14.21 -4.45
CA VAL A 195 -8.61 13.26 -4.94
C VAL A 195 -8.30 13.62 -6.38
N LEU A 196 -7.08 14.12 -6.61
CA LEU A 196 -6.70 14.71 -7.90
C LEU A 196 -7.71 15.77 -8.37
N ASN A 197 -8.38 15.52 -9.51
CA ASN A 197 -9.39 16.40 -10.10
C ASN A 197 -10.82 16.01 -9.72
N TYR A 198 -11.00 14.98 -8.89
CA TYR A 198 -12.31 14.48 -8.48
C TYR A 198 -12.65 14.99 -7.09
N THR A 199 -13.92 15.34 -6.90
CA THR A 199 -14.46 15.80 -5.62
C THR A 199 -15.49 14.80 -5.13
N HIS A 200 -15.28 14.30 -3.91
CA HIS A 200 -16.13 13.31 -3.28
C HIS A 200 -16.80 13.92 -2.05
N ARG A 201 -18.12 14.04 -2.08
CA ARG A 201 -18.91 14.55 -0.95
C ARG A 201 -19.05 13.47 0.13
N CYS A 202 -18.86 13.88 1.39
CA CYS A 202 -19.25 13.13 2.57
C CYS A 202 -20.69 13.47 2.96
N TYR A 203 -21.54 12.45 3.00
CA TYR A 203 -22.96 12.56 3.31
C TYR A 203 -23.29 12.21 4.76
N HIS A 204 -22.48 11.37 5.39
CA HIS A 204 -22.55 11.04 6.82
C HIS A 204 -21.18 10.55 7.32
N ALA A 205 -20.99 10.53 8.64
CA ALA A 205 -19.78 9.98 9.24
C ALA A 205 -19.67 8.46 8.96
N GLN A 206 -18.43 7.96 8.84
CA GLN A 206 -18.11 6.56 8.53
C GLN A 206 -18.56 6.09 7.13
N GLN A 207 -19.03 7.00 6.27
CA GLN A 207 -19.28 6.66 4.87
C GLN A 207 -17.97 6.25 4.19
N VAL A 208 -18.00 5.10 3.52
CA VAL A 208 -16.88 4.63 2.68
C VAL A 208 -17.08 5.12 1.24
N ILE A 209 -16.19 5.99 0.78
CA ILE A 209 -16.15 6.45 -0.62
C ILE A 209 -15.25 5.49 -1.41
N ASN A 210 -15.76 4.98 -2.52
CA ASN A 210 -14.95 4.26 -3.50
C ASN A 210 -14.32 5.26 -4.47
N VAL A 211 -13.00 5.23 -4.57
CA VAL A 211 -12.22 6.13 -5.43
C VAL A 211 -11.53 5.30 -6.50
N ALA A 212 -11.56 5.79 -7.74
CA ALA A 212 -10.75 5.25 -8.80
C ALA A 212 -10.30 6.33 -9.77
N PHE A 213 -9.06 6.21 -10.27
CA PHE A 213 -8.52 7.09 -11.30
C PHE A 213 -7.48 6.35 -12.15
N LEU A 214 -7.21 6.87 -13.35
CA LEU A 214 -6.25 6.31 -14.28
C LEU A 214 -4.98 7.16 -14.29
N THR A 215 -3.83 6.50 -14.28
CA THR A 215 -2.55 7.06 -14.74
C THR A 215 -2.17 6.39 -16.07
N GLU A 216 -0.99 6.70 -16.61
CA GLU A 216 -0.50 6.06 -17.84
C GLU A 216 -0.36 4.54 -17.68
N GLU A 217 0.02 4.07 -16.49
CA GLU A 217 0.36 2.68 -16.22
C GLU A 217 -0.74 1.90 -15.48
N TYR A 218 -1.51 2.56 -14.60
CA TYR A 218 -2.40 1.88 -13.65
C TYR A 218 -3.82 2.45 -13.62
N LEU A 219 -4.78 1.56 -13.37
CA LEU A 219 -6.07 1.92 -12.76
C LEU A 219 -5.93 1.78 -11.25
N HIS A 220 -5.91 2.92 -10.56
CA HIS A 220 -5.87 3.01 -9.10
C HIS A 220 -7.28 2.82 -8.58
N ARG A 221 -7.45 1.98 -7.56
CA ARG A 221 -8.70 1.78 -6.84
C ARG A 221 -8.46 1.73 -5.36
N GLY A 222 -9.24 2.47 -4.60
CA GLY A 222 -9.16 2.44 -3.15
C GLY A 222 -10.38 3.04 -2.49
N THR A 223 -10.29 3.20 -1.18
CA THR A 223 -11.39 3.71 -0.38
C THR A 223 -10.92 4.81 0.57
N ILE A 224 -11.82 5.75 0.86
CA ILE A 224 -11.61 6.81 1.85
C ILE A 224 -12.82 6.83 2.78
N VAL A 225 -12.58 6.92 4.08
CA VAL A 225 -13.62 7.01 5.12
C VAL A 225 -13.90 8.45 5.45
N CYS A 226 -15.17 8.85 5.37
CA CYS A 226 -15.62 10.17 5.75
C CYS A 226 -15.61 10.35 7.28
N PRO A 227 -14.90 11.34 7.82
CA PRO A 227 -15.04 11.74 9.22
C PRO A 227 -16.36 12.49 9.43
N ASN A 228 -16.67 12.83 10.68
CA ASN A 228 -17.78 13.72 10.97
C ASN A 228 -17.50 15.11 10.36
N CYS A 229 -18.49 15.68 9.68
CA CYS A 229 -18.36 17.01 9.07
C CYS A 229 -18.00 18.09 10.10
N ARG A 230 -18.55 18.03 11.31
CA ARG A 230 -18.30 19.03 12.36
C ARG A 230 -16.88 18.98 12.88
N ASP A 231 -16.27 17.80 12.95
CA ASP A 231 -14.90 17.64 13.43
C ASP A 231 -13.89 18.30 12.47
N ILE A 232 -14.20 18.33 11.17
CA ILE A 232 -13.31 18.90 10.13
C ILE A 232 -13.64 20.36 9.81
N CYS A 233 -14.92 20.67 9.66
CA CYS A 233 -15.37 22.00 9.25
C CYS A 233 -15.53 22.96 10.43
N GLY A 234 -15.65 22.44 11.66
CA GLY A 234 -15.87 23.21 12.88
C GLY A 234 -17.07 24.15 12.76
N ASP A 235 -16.98 25.29 13.45
CA ASP A 235 -18.02 26.32 13.44
C ASP A 235 -17.99 27.22 12.18
N LYS A 236 -17.05 26.98 11.24
CA LYS A 236 -16.93 27.78 10.01
C LYS A 236 -18.19 27.67 9.15
N ILE A 237 -18.85 26.52 9.19
CA ILE A 237 -20.11 26.26 8.50
C ILE A 237 -21.06 25.46 9.38
N LYS A 238 -22.37 25.59 9.11
CA LYS A 238 -23.36 24.66 9.65
C LYS A 238 -23.46 23.46 8.72
N CYS A 239 -22.90 22.32 9.14
CA CYS A 239 -22.97 21.09 8.35
C CYS A 239 -24.43 20.68 8.06
N PRO A 240 -24.74 20.24 6.83
CA PRO A 240 -26.05 19.70 6.49
C PRO A 240 -26.32 18.41 7.29
N PRO A 241 -27.59 18.00 7.45
CA PRO A 241 -27.94 16.76 8.12
C PRO A 241 -27.46 15.54 7.32
N ASP A 242 -27.13 14.49 8.06
CA ASP A 242 -26.73 13.21 7.49
C ASP A 242 -27.82 12.63 6.58
N LYS A 243 -27.41 12.08 5.44
CA LYS A 243 -28.29 11.43 4.48
C LYS A 243 -27.57 10.32 3.73
N ASP A 244 -28.31 9.43 3.10
CA ASP A 244 -27.69 8.39 2.27
C ASP A 244 -27.02 8.99 1.02
N ALA A 245 -25.87 8.44 0.67
CA ALA A 245 -25.21 8.76 -0.58
C ALA A 245 -26.12 8.36 -1.76
N PRO A 246 -26.24 9.20 -2.79
CA PRO A 246 -26.94 8.83 -4.01
C PRO A 246 -26.37 7.52 -4.57
N ALA A 247 -27.24 6.66 -5.11
CA ALA A 247 -26.81 5.46 -5.80
C ALA A 247 -25.77 5.84 -6.86
N VAL A 248 -24.53 5.38 -6.67
CA VAL A 248 -23.45 5.66 -7.61
C VAL A 248 -23.79 4.93 -8.89
N SER A 249 -24.23 5.66 -9.92
CA SER A 249 -24.20 5.14 -11.28
C SER A 249 -22.76 4.74 -11.53
N ALA A 250 -22.51 3.43 -11.75
CA ALA A 250 -21.17 2.89 -11.91
C ALA A 250 -20.43 3.78 -12.90
N GLN A 251 -19.57 4.67 -12.39
CA GLN A 251 -18.78 5.53 -13.24
C GLN A 251 -18.02 4.54 -14.12
N ARG A 252 -18.31 4.58 -15.42
CA ARG A 252 -17.56 3.85 -16.43
C ARG A 252 -16.16 4.44 -16.43
N PHE A 253 -15.34 4.04 -15.47
CA PHE A 253 -13.91 4.21 -15.57
C PHE A 253 -13.53 3.50 -16.85
N LYS A 254 -12.99 4.27 -17.81
CA LYS A 254 -12.51 3.73 -19.07
C LYS A 254 -11.62 2.55 -18.71
N GLN A 255 -11.91 1.39 -19.29
CA GLN A 255 -11.05 0.22 -19.15
C GLN A 255 -9.63 0.67 -19.48
N ILE A 256 -8.64 0.19 -18.72
CA ILE A 256 -7.23 0.37 -19.09
C ILE A 256 -7.14 -0.07 -20.56
N PRO A 257 -6.65 0.77 -21.49
CA PRO A 257 -6.44 0.34 -22.85
C PRO A 257 -5.29 -0.66 -22.83
N CYS A 258 -5.62 -1.92 -22.54
CA CYS A 258 -4.70 -3.03 -22.73
C CYS A 258 -4.45 -3.11 -24.22
N ARG A 259 -3.35 -2.51 -24.65
CA ARG A 259 -2.81 -2.79 -25.97
C ARG A 259 -2.43 -4.27 -25.93
N CYS A 260 -3.34 -5.12 -26.40
CA CYS A 260 -2.90 -6.33 -27.04
C CYS A 260 -2.01 -5.87 -28.19
N SER A 261 -0.71 -5.80 -27.94
CA SER A 261 0.23 -6.12 -29.00
C SER A 261 -0.17 -7.52 -29.40
N LEU A 262 -1.05 -7.63 -30.40
CA LEU A 262 -1.07 -8.78 -31.27
C LEU A 262 0.38 -8.90 -31.70
N VAL A 263 1.12 -9.79 -31.02
CA VAL A 263 2.30 -10.37 -31.60
C VAL A 263 1.74 -10.91 -32.91
N THR A 264 1.96 -10.18 -33.99
CA THR A 264 1.62 -10.68 -35.32
C THR A 264 2.29 -12.04 -35.33
N PRO A 265 1.56 -13.16 -35.43
CA PRO A 265 2.21 -14.44 -35.55
C PRO A 265 3.19 -14.24 -36.70
N LEU A 266 4.48 -14.46 -36.45
CA LEU A 266 5.41 -14.67 -37.55
C LEU A 266 4.66 -15.60 -38.51
N PRO A 267 4.40 -15.18 -39.77
CA PRO A 267 3.49 -15.91 -40.63
C PRO A 267 3.96 -17.36 -40.59
N LEU A 268 3.03 -18.30 -40.40
CA LEU A 268 3.35 -19.71 -40.21
C LEU A 268 4.35 -20.21 -41.27
N SER A 269 4.36 -19.57 -42.46
CA SER A 269 5.32 -19.76 -43.55
C SER A 269 6.79 -19.44 -43.22
N LEU A 270 7.10 -18.43 -42.39
CA LEU A 270 8.48 -18.12 -42.00
C LEU A 270 9.00 -19.12 -40.95
N CYS A 271 8.16 -19.53 -40.00
CA CYS A 271 8.52 -20.57 -39.03
C CYS A 271 8.68 -21.94 -39.69
N THR A 272 7.79 -22.31 -40.62
CA THR A 272 7.95 -23.56 -41.39
C THR A 272 9.14 -23.51 -42.33
N ALA A 273 9.44 -22.36 -42.95
CA ALA A 273 10.62 -22.21 -43.79
C ALA A 273 11.93 -22.31 -42.99
N LEU A 274 12.02 -21.67 -41.81
CA LEU A 274 13.19 -21.81 -40.93
C LEU A 274 13.33 -23.25 -40.43
N PHE A 275 12.23 -23.90 -40.05
CA PHE A 275 12.23 -25.28 -39.60
C PHE A 275 12.68 -26.23 -40.73
N LEU A 276 12.18 -26.04 -41.95
CA LEU A 276 12.61 -26.81 -43.13
C LEU A 276 14.08 -26.58 -43.45
N LEU A 277 14.59 -25.35 -43.34
CA LEU A 277 16.02 -25.07 -43.55
C LEU A 277 16.91 -25.75 -42.51
N ILE A 278 16.49 -25.76 -41.24
CA ILE A 278 17.19 -26.47 -40.17
C ILE A 278 17.16 -27.98 -40.42
N VAL A 279 16.01 -28.54 -40.80
CA VAL A 279 15.87 -29.96 -41.13
C VAL A 279 16.72 -30.32 -42.36
N ILE A 280 16.75 -29.49 -43.40
CA ILE A 280 17.59 -29.72 -44.59
C ILE A 280 19.08 -29.63 -44.24
N ALA A 281 19.49 -28.69 -43.40
CA ALA A 281 20.87 -28.59 -42.93
C ALA A 281 21.28 -29.83 -42.12
N LEU A 282 20.40 -30.31 -41.22
CA LEU A 282 20.63 -31.53 -40.45
C LEU A 282 20.66 -32.78 -41.33
N ILE A 283 19.82 -32.86 -42.37
CA ILE A 283 19.85 -33.97 -43.35
C ILE A 283 21.12 -33.89 -44.21
N HIS A 284 21.54 -32.70 -44.61
CA HIS A 284 22.77 -32.51 -45.38
C HIS A 284 24.01 -32.91 -44.57
N ASP A 285 24.09 -32.49 -43.30
CA ASP A 285 25.14 -32.91 -42.37
C ASP A 285 25.08 -34.41 -42.09
N PHE A 286 23.88 -34.99 -41.97
CA PHE A 286 23.70 -36.44 -41.82
C PHE A 286 24.17 -37.22 -43.04
N MET A 287 23.88 -36.75 -44.26
CA MET A 287 24.32 -37.37 -45.51
C MET A 287 25.84 -37.27 -45.70
N LEU A 288 26.46 -36.14 -45.31
CA LEU A 288 27.92 -35.98 -45.25
C LEU A 288 28.56 -36.93 -44.23
N LEU A 289 27.93 -37.11 -43.07
CA LEU A 289 28.37 -38.06 -42.05
C LEU A 289 28.27 -39.51 -42.56
N HIS A 290 27.17 -39.87 -43.22
CA HIS A 290 26.97 -41.21 -43.79
C HIS A 290 27.94 -41.53 -44.94
N CYS A 291 28.31 -40.53 -45.75
CA CYS A 291 29.30 -40.69 -46.82
C CYS A 291 30.71 -40.96 -46.26
N ASN A 292 31.09 -40.29 -45.16
CA ASN A 292 32.37 -40.52 -44.48
C ASN A 292 32.43 -41.88 -43.74
N VAL A 293 31.28 -42.43 -43.33
CA VAL A 293 31.19 -43.73 -42.60
C VAL A 293 31.35 -44.95 -43.51
N LEU A 294 31.03 -44.84 -44.81
CA LEU A 294 31.22 -45.94 -45.76
C LEU A 294 32.70 -46.24 -46.08
N MET A 295 33.65 -45.44 -45.55
CA MET A 295 35.09 -45.65 -45.70
C MET A 295 35.82 -46.02 -44.38
N GLY A 296 35.11 -46.28 -43.27
CA GLY A 296 35.70 -46.52 -41.94
C GLY A 296 35.50 -47.94 -41.37
N ASP A 297 36.48 -48.43 -40.60
CA ASP A 297 36.57 -49.79 -40.03
C ASP A 297 35.47 -50.12 -38.98
N GLY A 298 35.15 -51.42 -38.83
CA GLY A 298 33.95 -52.00 -38.23
C GLY A 298 33.69 -51.73 -36.74
N ARG A 299 34.65 -51.13 -36.01
CA ARG A 299 34.43 -50.67 -34.63
C ARG A 299 33.70 -49.31 -34.57
N THR A 300 33.77 -48.52 -35.64
CA THR A 300 33.15 -47.20 -35.76
C THR A 300 31.65 -47.31 -36.06
N LYS A 301 31.20 -48.39 -36.71
CA LYS A 301 29.79 -48.63 -37.07
C LYS A 301 28.85 -48.75 -35.86
N ARG A 302 29.24 -49.50 -34.81
CA ARG A 302 28.40 -49.70 -33.60
C ARG A 302 28.25 -48.44 -32.76
N PHE A 303 29.27 -47.59 -32.69
CA PHE A 303 29.20 -46.35 -31.93
C PHE A 303 28.26 -45.34 -32.61
N ILE A 304 28.21 -45.38 -33.95
CA ILE A 304 27.38 -44.48 -34.75
C ILE A 304 25.90 -44.93 -34.75
N GLU A 305 25.59 -46.22 -34.77
CA GLU A 305 24.20 -46.71 -34.62
C GLU A 305 23.53 -46.21 -33.32
N VAL A 306 24.26 -46.22 -32.21
CA VAL A 306 23.77 -45.73 -30.91
C VAL A 306 23.55 -44.22 -30.92
N VAL A 307 24.44 -43.46 -31.56
CA VAL A 307 24.29 -42.00 -31.70
C VAL A 307 23.08 -41.65 -32.59
N VAL A 308 22.84 -42.43 -33.64
CA VAL A 308 21.69 -42.25 -34.54
C VAL A 308 20.36 -42.50 -33.81
N GLU A 309 20.26 -43.55 -32.99
CA GLU A 309 19.06 -43.78 -32.17
C GLU A 309 18.79 -42.61 -31.21
N VAL A 310 19.83 -42.10 -30.53
CA VAL A 310 19.68 -40.98 -29.58
C VAL A 310 19.25 -39.70 -30.29
N VAL A 311 19.82 -39.39 -31.46
CA VAL A 311 19.44 -38.19 -32.23
C VAL A 311 18.01 -38.29 -32.75
N VAL A 312 17.58 -39.45 -33.24
CA VAL A 312 16.20 -39.67 -33.69
C VAL A 312 15.21 -39.47 -32.54
N VAL A 313 15.51 -40.00 -31.35
CA VAL A 313 14.65 -39.81 -30.16
C VAL A 313 14.58 -38.33 -29.78
N VAL A 314 15.70 -37.61 -29.77
CA VAL A 314 15.71 -36.17 -29.44
C VAL A 314 14.91 -35.35 -30.46
N VAL A 315 15.05 -35.63 -31.75
CA VAL A 315 14.29 -34.94 -32.81
C VAL A 315 12.80 -35.21 -32.68
N VAL A 316 12.38 -36.46 -32.41
CA VAL A 316 10.97 -36.80 -32.21
C VAL A 316 10.40 -36.11 -30.98
N VAL A 317 11.13 -36.07 -29.87
CA VAL A 317 10.69 -35.39 -28.64
C VAL A 317 10.54 -33.88 -28.86
N VAL A 318 11.49 -33.25 -29.54
CA VAL A 318 11.42 -31.80 -29.85
C VAL A 318 10.25 -31.51 -30.79
N VAL A 319 10.02 -32.33 -31.81
CA VAL A 319 8.87 -32.19 -32.72
C VAL A 319 7.55 -32.31 -31.95
N VAL A 320 7.42 -33.30 -31.06
CA VAL A 320 6.20 -33.48 -30.26
C VAL A 320 5.97 -32.30 -29.31
N VAL A 321 7.00 -31.81 -28.63
CA VAL A 321 6.89 -30.65 -27.72
C VAL A 321 6.50 -29.39 -28.49
N VAL A 322 7.10 -29.13 -29.65
CA VAL A 322 6.78 -27.97 -30.47
C VAL A 322 5.36 -28.05 -31.02
N VAL A 323 4.91 -29.24 -31.48
CA VAL A 323 3.53 -29.45 -31.95
C VAL A 323 2.51 -29.23 -30.83
N VAL A 324 2.79 -29.69 -29.62
CA VAL A 324 1.91 -29.50 -28.45
C VAL A 324 1.86 -28.04 -28.00
N VAL A 325 2.98 -27.33 -28.03
CA VAL A 325 3.06 -25.90 -27.63
C VAL A 325 2.45 -24.97 -28.67
N VAL A 326 2.41 -25.36 -29.95
CA VAL A 326 1.83 -24.55 -31.04
C VAL A 326 0.32 -24.81 -31.23
N LEU A 327 -0.21 -25.94 -30.75
CA LEU A 327 -1.64 -26.30 -30.86
C LEU A 327 -2.51 -26.00 -29.63
N LEU A 328 -1.91 -25.55 -28.51
CA LEU A 328 -2.59 -25.11 -27.28
C LEU A 328 -2.60 -23.58 -27.17
#